data_AF-A0A9E1TQW0-F1
#
_entry.id   AF-A0A9E1TQW0-F1
#
_cell.length_a   1.000
_cell.length_b   1.000
_cell.length_c   1.000
_cell.angle_alpha   90.00
_cell.angle_beta   90.00
_cell.angle_gamma   90.00
#
_symmetry.space_group_name_H-M   'P 1'
#
loop_
_entity.id
_entity.type
_entity.pdbx_description
1 polymer ?
#
loop_
_entity_poly.entity_id
_entity_poly.type
_entity_poly.pdbx_seq_one_letter_code
_entity_poly.pdbx_strand_id
1 'polypeptide(L)'
;MKISTREFMTTEWRFLLFGLLMALFSSLGQTFFISLFSSEIRGALSLSHGDFGTYYAVATTASAITLLWLGKLADVMRVEKLALVVLLSLSGAAL
;
A
#
# COMPACT_ATOMS: atom_id res chain seq x y z
N MET A 1 2.15 -3.69 -34.97
CA MET A 1 2.00 -5.06 -34.44
C MET A 1 1.05 -4.99 -33.26
N LYS A 2 -0.23 -5.37 -33.42
CA LYS A 2 -1.22 -5.37 -32.34
C LYS A 2 -1.24 -6.78 -31.75
N ILE A 3 -0.63 -6.95 -30.58
CA ILE A 3 -0.71 -8.21 -29.82
C ILE A 3 -2.15 -8.35 -29.31
N SER A 4 -2.76 -9.52 -29.49
CA SER A 4 -4.10 -9.79 -28.94
C SER A 4 -4.02 -9.92 -27.41
N THR A 5 -4.98 -9.38 -26.67
CA THR A 5 -5.00 -9.43 -25.18
C THR A 5 -4.82 -10.86 -24.66
N ARG A 6 -5.43 -11.84 -25.34
CA ARG A 6 -5.33 -13.26 -24.96
C ARG A 6 -3.91 -13.80 -25.12
N GLU A 7 -3.22 -13.39 -26.17
CA GLU A 7 -1.85 -13.78 -26.46
C GLU A 7 -0.86 -13.14 -25.48
N PHE A 8 -1.10 -11.87 -25.11
CA PHE A 8 -0.37 -11.20 -24.04
C PHE A 8 -0.52 -11.91 -22.69
N MET A 9 -1.76 -12.28 -22.33
CA MET A 9 -2.03 -12.98 -21.07
C MET A 9 -1.36 -14.34 -20.98
N THR A 10 -1.33 -15.11 -22.07
CA THR A 10 -0.68 -16.43 -22.08
C THR A 10 0.85 -16.35 -22.09
N THR A 11 1.40 -15.32 -22.74
CA THR A 11 2.86 -15.15 -22.87
C THR A 11 3.46 -14.60 -21.58
N GLU A 12 2.83 -13.59 -20.99
CA GLU A 12 3.33 -12.86 -19.81
C GLU A 12 2.70 -13.32 -18.49
N TRP A 13 2.04 -14.49 -18.47
CA TRP A 13 1.23 -14.96 -17.33
C TRP A 13 2.02 -14.98 -16.00
N ARG A 14 3.34 -15.24 -16.06
CA ARG A 14 4.22 -15.26 -14.88
C ARG A 14 4.37 -13.88 -14.25
N PHE A 15 4.53 -12.84 -15.06
CA PHE A 15 4.63 -11.47 -14.57
C PHE A 15 3.27 -10.95 -14.10
N LEU A 16 2.18 -11.33 -14.77
CA LEU A 16 0.83 -11.00 -14.34
C LEU A 16 0.50 -11.66 -12.99
N LEU A 17 0.84 -12.95 -12.83
CA LEU A 17 0.67 -13.64 -11.56
C LEU A 17 1.56 -13.03 -10.47
N PHE A 18 2.81 -12.69 -10.78
CA PHE A 18 3.70 -12.03 -9.83
C PHE A 18 3.11 -10.68 -9.37
N GLY A 19 2.67 -9.83 -10.31
CA GLY A 19 2.02 -8.56 -9.99
C GLY A 19 0.75 -8.74 -9.17
N LEU A 20 -0.07 -9.74 -9.50
CA LEU A 20 -1.27 -10.09 -8.74
C LEU A 20 -0.93 -10.52 -7.32
N LEU A 21 0.01 -11.44 -7.14
CA LEU A 21 0.43 -11.92 -5.83
C LEU A 21 1.05 -10.79 -5.01
N MET A 22 1.92 -9.98 -5.61
CA MET A 22 2.50 -8.80 -4.95
C MET A 22 1.42 -7.83 -4.47
N ALA A 23 0.43 -7.50 -5.30
CA ALA A 23 -0.68 -6.65 -4.91
C ALA A 23 -1.53 -7.27 -3.79
N LEU A 24 -1.81 -8.58 -3.88
CA LEU A 24 -2.56 -9.32 -2.87
C LEU A 24 -1.83 -9.33 -1.52
N PHE A 25 -0.56 -9.73 -1.50
CA PHE A 25 0.25 -9.79 -0.28
C PHE A 25 0.53 -8.41 0.30
N SER A 26 0.62 -7.36 -0.53
CA SER A 26 0.72 -5.98 -0.05
C SER A 26 -0.49 -5.55 0.78
N SER A 27 -1.69 -6.07 0.50
CA SER A 27 -2.90 -5.72 1.24
C SER A 27 -2.93 -6.34 2.66
N LEU A 28 -2.30 -7.51 2.86
CA LEU A 28 -2.26 -8.25 4.12
C LEU A 28 -1.59 -7.49 5.27
N GLY A 29 -0.70 -6.54 4.96
CA GLY A 29 -0.01 -5.75 5.97
C GLY A 29 -0.90 -4.69 6.61
N GLN A 30 -1.12 -3.58 5.90
CA GLN A 30 -1.69 -2.37 6.51
C GLN A 30 -3.23 -2.41 6.61
N THR A 31 -3.92 -2.79 5.53
CA THR A 31 -5.38 -2.69 5.45
C THR A 31 -6.07 -3.77 6.29
N PHE A 32 -5.61 -5.02 6.20
CA PHE A 32 -6.16 -6.10 7.02
C PHE A 32 -5.90 -5.90 8.52
N PHE A 33 -4.71 -5.41 8.88
CA PHE A 33 -4.40 -5.07 10.28
C PHE A 33 -5.36 -4.01 10.83
N ILE A 34 -5.53 -2.88 10.12
CA ILE A 34 -6.43 -1.80 10.55
C ILE A 34 -7.87 -2.31 10.68
N SER A 35 -8.33 -3.18 9.78
CA SER A 35 -9.67 -3.75 9.84
C SER A 35 -9.87 -4.68 11.04
N LEU A 36 -8.94 -5.63 11.25
CA LEU A 36 -9.02 -6.63 12.34
C LEU A 36 -8.93 -5.98 13.72
N PHE A 37 -8.05 -5.00 13.90
CA PHE A 37 -7.83 -4.32 15.18
C PHE A 37 -8.66 -3.04 15.35
N SER A 38 -9.58 -2.76 14.42
CA SER A 38 -10.36 -1.51 14.45
C SER A 38 -11.16 -1.33 15.74
N SER A 39 -11.70 -2.42 16.30
CA SER A 39 -12.47 -2.39 17.55
C SER A 39 -11.59 -2.03 18.75
N GLU A 40 -10.42 -2.67 18.84
CA GLU A 40 -9.43 -2.50 19.90
C GLU A 40 -8.81 -1.11 19.86
N ILE A 41 -8.45 -0.60 18.67
CA ILE A 41 -7.91 0.75 18.49
C ILE A 41 -8.94 1.79 18.92
N ARG A 42 -10.20 1.60 18.51
CA ARG A 42 -11.29 2.50 18.89
C ARG A 42 -11.56 2.47 20.39
N GLY A 43 -11.54 1.29 21.00
CA GLY A 43 -11.66 1.14 22.45
C GLY A 43 -10.52 1.83 23.21
N ALA A 44 -9.27 1.64 22.76
CA ALA A 44 -8.09 2.23 23.39
C ALA A 44 -8.05 3.76 23.27
N LEU A 45 -8.49 4.31 22.14
CA LEU A 45 -8.50 5.75 21.87
C LEU A 45 -9.84 6.43 22.19
N SER A 46 -10.82 5.67 22.71
CA SER A 46 -12.20 6.14 22.97
C SER A 46 -12.87 6.79 21.74
N LEU A 47 -12.64 6.23 20.55
CA LEU A 47 -13.16 6.75 19.28
C LEU A 47 -14.51 6.14 18.91
N SER A 48 -15.42 6.99 18.40
CA SER A 48 -16.65 6.50 17.78
C SER A 48 -16.36 5.79 16.44
N HIS A 49 -17.38 5.11 15.89
CA HIS A 49 -17.29 4.50 14.56
C HIS A 49 -17.05 5.57 13.48
N GLY A 50 -17.69 6.74 13.63
CA GLY A 50 -17.56 7.87 12.72
C GLY A 50 -16.17 8.48 12.76
N ASP A 51 -15.65 8.76 13.96
CA ASP A 51 -14.34 9.39 14.12
C ASP A 51 -13.23 8.52 13.54
N PHE A 52 -13.24 7.22 13.85
CA PHE A 52 -12.26 6.28 13.31
C PHE A 52 -12.33 6.22 11.78
N GLY A 53 -13.54 6.18 11.21
CA GLY A 53 -13.74 6.23 9.76
C GLY A 53 -13.19 7.51 9.14
N THR A 54 -13.42 8.66 9.77
CA THR A 54 -12.90 9.96 9.32
C THR A 54 -11.39 10.02 9.38
N TYR A 55 -10.76 9.62 10.49
CA TYR A 55 -9.30 9.57 10.61
C TYR A 55 -8.67 8.65 9.56
N TYR A 56 -9.27 7.46 9.37
CA TYR A 56 -8.81 6.52 8.36
C TYR A 56 -8.93 7.10 6.93
N ALA A 57 -10.04 7.77 6.61
CA ALA A 57 -10.26 8.39 5.31
C ALA A 57 -9.27 9.54 5.04
N VAL A 58 -9.03 10.39 6.04
CA VAL A 58 -8.06 11.49 5.95
C VAL A 58 -6.65 10.94 5.75
N ALA A 59 -6.25 9.95 6.56
CA ALA A 59 -4.93 9.32 6.45
C ALA A 59 -4.73 8.63 5.08
N THR A 60 -5.75 7.91 4.60
CA THR A 60 -5.72 7.23 3.29
C THR A 60 -5.61 8.25 2.14
N THR A 61 -6.37 9.34 2.22
CA THR A 61 -6.34 10.41 1.21
C THR A 61 -5.00 11.13 1.20
N ALA A 62 -4.47 11.47 2.37
CA ALA A 62 -3.15 12.07 2.51
C ALA A 62 -2.07 11.16 1.90
N SER A 63 -2.11 9.86 2.21
CA SER A 63 -1.20 8.85 1.63
C SER A 63 -1.29 8.82 0.09
N ALA A 64 -2.51 8.80 -0.47
CA ALA A 64 -2.72 8.83 -1.91
C ALA A 64 -2.15 10.10 -2.57
N ILE A 65 -2.28 11.26 -1.92
CA ILE A 65 -1.68 12.52 -2.39
C ILE A 65 -0.16 12.44 -2.36
N THR A 66 0.42 11.93 -1.27
CA THR A 66 1.88 11.75 -1.15
C THR A 66 2.45 10.86 -2.25
N LEU A 67 1.71 9.81 -2.66
CA LEU A 67 2.11 8.91 -3.75
C LEU A 67 2.25 9.61 -5.11
N LEU A 68 1.61 10.76 -5.34
CA LEU A 68 1.79 11.52 -6.58
C LEU A 68 3.25 11.97 -6.79
N TRP A 69 3.96 12.26 -5.69
CA TRP A 69 5.38 12.63 -5.74
C TRP A 69 6.28 11.45 -5.41
N LEU A 70 5.94 10.67 -4.37
CA LEU A 70 6.74 9.52 -3.93
C LEU A 70 6.75 8.38 -4.96
N GLY A 71 5.67 8.20 -5.72
CA GLY A 71 5.61 7.18 -6.78
C GLY A 71 6.69 7.40 -7.83
N LYS A 72 6.99 8.66 -8.16
CA LYS A 72 8.07 8.99 -9.11
C LYS A 72 9.44 8.56 -8.61
N LEU A 73 9.68 8.52 -7.29
CA LEU A 73 10.94 8.04 -6.74
C LEU A 73 11.17 6.55 -7.04
N ALA A 74 10.10 5.75 -7.17
CA ALA A 74 10.21 4.35 -7.55
C ALA A 74 10.70 4.14 -8.98
N ASP A 75 10.53 5.13 -9.86
CA ASP A 75 10.97 5.05 -11.26
C ASP A 75 12.45 5.44 -11.42
N VAL A 76 12.99 6.29 -10.55
CA VAL A 76 14.39 6.79 -10.63
C VAL A 76 15.33 6.12 -9.64
N MET A 77 14.84 5.58 -8.53
CA MET A 77 15.68 4.92 -7.53
C MET A 77 15.63 3.40 -7.69
N ARG A 78 16.79 2.76 -7.46
CA ARG A 78 16.83 1.30 -7.32
C ARG A 78 15.96 0.86 -6.14
N VAL A 79 15.19 -0.21 -6.34
CA VAL A 79 14.20 -0.73 -5.38
C VAL A 79 14.82 -0.98 -4.00
N GLU A 80 16.07 -1.46 -3.93
CA GLU A 80 16.76 -1.75 -2.68
C GLU A 80 16.99 -0.46 -1.84
N LYS A 81 17.38 0.64 -2.50
CA LYS A 81 17.57 1.94 -1.83
C LYS A 81 16.25 2.53 -1.38
N LEU A 82 15.22 2.43 -2.23
CA LEU A 82 13.88 2.89 -1.90
C LEU A 82 13.33 2.16 -0.67
N ALA A 83 13.46 0.83 -0.62
CA ALA A 83 13.04 0.03 0.51
C ALA A 83 13.75 0.43 1.81
N LEU A 84 15.07 0.66 1.78
CA LEU A 84 15.83 1.12 2.95
C LEU A 84 15.37 2.50 3.43
N VAL A 85 15.13 3.44 2.53
CA VAL A 85 14.63 4.78 2.89
C VAL A 85 13.27 4.69 3.56
N VAL A 86 12.35 3.88 3.02
CA VAL A 86 11.01 3.68 3.61
C VAL A 86 11.10 3.03 5.00
N LEU A 87 11.97 2.03 5.17
CA LEU A 87 12.16 1.38 6.47
C LEU A 87 12.74 2.33 7.52
N LEU A 88 13.72 3.14 7.14
CA LEU A 88 14.31 4.15 8.03
C LEU A 88 13.32 5.25 8.38
N SER A 89 12.53 5.74 7.41
CA SER A 89 11.52 6.76 7.67
C SER A 89 10.42 6.23 8.58
N LEU A 90 9.98 4.99 8.38
CA LEU A 90 8.97 4.35 9.23
C LEU A 90 9.50 4.15 10.66
N SER A 91 10.75 3.69 10.78
CA SER A 91 11.40 3.51 12.09
C SER A 91 11.57 4.84 12.82
N GLY A 92 11.93 5.91 12.11
CA GLY A 92 12.04 7.25 12.67
C GLY A 92 10.71 7.88 13.05
N ALA A 93 9.63 7.60 12.30
CA ALA A 93 8.29 8.07 12.63
C ALA A 93 7.66 7.33 13.82
N ALA A 94 8.14 6.13 14.13
CA ALA A 94 7.69 5.32 15.26
C ALA A 94 8.41 5.64 16.58
N LEU A 95 9.44 6.51 16.54
CA LEU A 95 10.23 6.96 17.69
C LEU A 95 9.68 8.28 18.24
#